data_AF-A0A6L2P859-F1
#
_entry.id   AF-A0A6L2P859-F1
#
_cell.length_a   1.000
_cell.length_b   1.000
_cell.length_c   1.000
_cell.angle_alpha   90.00
_cell.angle_beta   90.00
_cell.angle_gamma   90.00
#
_symmetry.space_group_name_H-M   'P 1'
#
loop_
_entity.id
_entity.type
_entity.pdbx_description
1 polymer ?
#
loop_
_entity_poly.entity_id
_entity_poly.type
_entity_poly.pdbx_seq_one_letter_code
_entity_poly.pdbx_strand_id
1 'polypeptide(L)'
;MTTIWRDLSTVKTLLDELWLELRIKNNVQEGLGQRRMDRINDGKKACCSDMIPLDLNRLVKEADLLKQAAEILEGSDSNVSAVLYEIMVQVKEVKEGLQALKILVGKQEAQLETCKELLATIHHINEVTQHIENNLPARYLYSTANEAGPTNSLEEKTEYHSPSPGSWIGVSPCYSAPFSNKRVAQSPRPYITYLKIEEFDGIPKYLRGRLTYEMVNRFIDAFNKALEKKYQLFSHPRSALKGKKLAEYDAFKKQETKETIEKACLITGLYFCVGDDLKTLGNITMDKASYNMLHILRHVRRVREIRTPGIVRYAVSN
;
A
#
# COMPACT_ATOMS: atom_id res chain seq x y z
N MET A 1 -38.74 10.15 31.80
CA MET A 1 -38.63 9.70 30.39
C MET A 1 -39.85 8.91 29.91
N THR A 2 -40.65 8.26 30.78
CA THR A 2 -41.82 7.45 30.36
C THR A 2 -43.10 8.23 30.07
N THR A 3 -43.26 9.44 30.60
CA THR A 3 -44.43 10.31 30.34
C THR A 3 -44.37 10.99 28.96
N ILE A 4 -43.20 11.51 28.59
CA ILE A 4 -42.96 12.18 27.29
C ILE A 4 -43.23 11.22 26.11
N TRP A 5 -42.89 9.94 26.26
CA TRP A 5 -43.14 8.92 25.23
C TRP A 5 -44.62 8.57 25.06
N ARG A 6 -45.41 8.63 26.14
CA ARG A 6 -46.85 8.37 26.09
C ARG A 6 -47.60 9.53 25.42
N ASP A 7 -47.13 10.76 25.66
CA ASP A 7 -47.66 11.97 25.02
C ASP A 7 -47.35 11.99 23.51
N LEU A 8 -46.14 11.60 23.09
CA LEU A 8 -45.76 11.48 21.67
C LEU A 8 -46.60 10.44 20.91
N SER A 9 -46.85 9.27 21.50
CA SER A 9 -47.71 8.24 20.89
C SER A 9 -49.14 8.73 20.70
N THR A 10 -49.66 9.55 21.62
CA THR A 10 -51.02 10.10 21.55
C THR A 10 -51.10 11.20 20.49
N VAL A 11 -50.04 12.01 20.35
CA VAL A 11 -49.92 13.01 19.29
C VAL A 11 -49.83 12.35 17.92
N LYS A 12 -49.14 11.22 17.79
CA LYS A 12 -49.05 10.44 16.54
C LYS A 12 -50.40 9.89 16.09
N THR A 13 -51.18 9.32 17.00
CA THR A 13 -52.53 8.82 16.68
C THR A 13 -53.46 9.94 16.27
N LEU A 14 -53.38 11.10 16.93
CA LEU A 14 -54.18 12.27 16.56
C LEU A 14 -53.76 12.86 15.20
N LEU A 15 -52.46 12.84 14.88
CA LEU A 15 -51.95 13.26 13.58
C LEU A 15 -52.37 12.31 12.46
N ASP A 16 -52.34 11.00 12.68
CA ASP A 16 -52.79 10.01 11.69
C ASP A 16 -54.31 10.08 11.46
N GLU A 17 -55.10 10.30 12.52
CA GLU A 17 -56.56 10.55 12.40
C GLU A 17 -56.87 11.85 11.65
N LEU A 18 -56.17 12.95 11.98
CA LEU A 18 -56.30 14.23 11.29
C LEU A 18 -55.88 14.12 9.81
N TRP A 19 -54.82 13.38 9.51
CA TRP A 19 -54.36 13.17 8.14
C TRP A 19 -55.36 12.34 7.33
N LEU A 20 -55.96 11.31 7.93
CA LEU A 20 -57.02 10.53 7.29
C LEU A 20 -58.26 11.39 7.02
N GLU A 21 -58.68 12.21 8.00
CA GLU A 21 -59.80 13.14 7.82
C GLU A 21 -59.53 14.18 6.74
N LEU A 22 -58.34 14.77 6.71
CA LEU A 22 -57.95 15.78 5.70
C LEU A 22 -57.91 15.17 4.31
N ARG A 23 -57.42 13.93 4.17
CA ARG A 23 -57.38 13.21 2.89
C ARG A 23 -58.78 12.83 2.39
N ILE A 24 -59.68 12.41 3.30
CA ILE A 24 -61.08 12.16 2.97
C ILE A 24 -61.76 13.46 2.52
N LYS A 25 -61.54 14.57 3.23
CA LYS A 25 -62.11 15.89 2.88
C LYS A 25 -61.59 16.42 1.54
N ASN A 26 -60.32 16.18 1.21
CA ASN A 26 -59.73 16.57 -0.07
C ASN A 26 -60.33 15.75 -1.25
N ASN A 27 -60.44 14.42 -1.10
CA ASN A 27 -61.08 13.56 -2.10
C ASN A 27 -62.57 13.89 -2.29
N VAL A 28 -63.27 14.33 -1.24
CA VAL A 28 -64.67 14.77 -1.31
C VAL A 28 -64.81 16.13 -2.02
N GLN A 29 -63.87 17.07 -1.83
CA GLN A 29 -63.86 18.33 -2.57
C GLN A 29 -63.57 18.13 -4.06
N GLU A 30 -62.64 17.26 -4.44
CA GLU A 30 -62.39 16.91 -5.85
C GLU A 30 -63.63 16.21 -6.47
N GLY A 31 -64.30 15.33 -5.73
CA GLY A 31 -65.53 14.66 -6.17
C GLY A 31 -66.79 15.54 -6.23
N LEU A 32 -66.82 16.67 -5.49
CA LEU A 32 -67.88 17.68 -5.56
C LEU A 32 -67.60 18.78 -6.59
N GLY A 33 -66.32 19.11 -6.83
CA GLY A 33 -65.88 19.99 -7.92
C GLY A 33 -66.27 19.44 -9.29
N GLN A 34 -66.09 18.12 -9.50
CA GLN A 34 -66.51 17.45 -10.73
C GLN A 34 -68.04 17.42 -10.89
N ARG A 35 -68.80 17.22 -9.81
CA ARG A 35 -70.29 17.18 -9.85
C ARG A 35 -70.97 18.55 -9.92
N ARG A 36 -70.24 19.64 -9.65
CA ARG A 36 -70.76 21.02 -9.75
C ARG A 36 -70.57 21.60 -11.17
N MET A 37 -69.67 21.05 -11.98
CA MET A 37 -69.55 21.39 -13.40
C MET A 37 -70.69 20.82 -14.26
N ASP A 38 -71.30 19.70 -13.87
CA ASP A 38 -72.40 19.08 -14.65
C ASP A 38 -73.81 19.60 -14.31
N ARG A 39 -73.95 20.60 -13.41
CA ARG A 39 -75.26 21.09 -12.95
C ARG A 39 -75.46 22.61 -12.92
N ILE A 40 -74.53 23.38 -13.48
CA ILE A 40 -74.69 24.82 -13.65
C ILE A 40 -74.90 25.10 -15.14
N ASN A 41 -76.11 24.77 -15.61
CA ASN A 41 -76.65 25.34 -16.84
C ASN A 41 -78.14 25.68 -16.71
N ASP A 42 -78.62 25.91 -15.49
CA ASP A 42 -79.92 26.52 -15.24
C ASP A 42 -79.88 27.42 -14.00
N GLY A 43 -80.44 28.62 -14.15
CA GLY A 43 -80.10 29.80 -13.37
C GLY A 43 -80.60 29.82 -11.92
N LYS A 44 -79.85 30.54 -11.08
CA LYS A 44 -80.33 31.66 -10.24
C LYS A 44 -79.20 32.16 -9.33
N LYS A 45 -79.11 33.49 -9.24
CA LYS A 45 -78.35 34.24 -8.23
C LYS A 45 -78.83 33.88 -6.81
N ALA A 46 -77.89 33.60 -5.91
CA ALA A 46 -78.01 33.93 -4.50
C ALA A 46 -76.62 33.99 -3.84
N CYS A 47 -76.38 35.07 -3.10
CA CYS A 47 -75.21 35.30 -2.26
C CYS A 47 -75.05 34.21 -1.19
N CYS A 48 -73.81 33.86 -0.84
CA CYS A 48 -73.42 33.49 0.52
C CYS A 48 -71.89 33.49 0.67
N SER A 49 -71.44 34.41 1.52
CA SER A 49 -70.35 34.32 2.50
C SER A 49 -68.95 33.87 2.09
N ASP A 50 -68.03 34.81 2.28
CA ASP A 50 -66.60 34.65 2.52
C ASP A 50 -66.26 33.39 3.34
N MET A 51 -65.69 32.39 2.67
CA MET A 51 -64.80 31.42 3.31
C MET A 51 -63.46 31.53 2.59
N ILE A 52 -62.46 32.03 3.32
CA ILE A 52 -61.06 32.03 2.92
C ILE A 52 -60.72 30.60 2.46
N PRO A 53 -60.21 30.39 1.23
CA PRO A 53 -59.74 29.07 0.82
C PRO A 53 -58.51 28.77 1.65
N LEU A 54 -58.68 28.01 2.73
CA LEU A 54 -57.56 27.37 3.43
C LEU A 54 -56.88 26.50 2.38
N ASP A 55 -55.64 26.87 2.03
CA ASP A 55 -54.82 26.16 1.05
C ASP A 55 -54.48 24.77 1.60
N LEU A 56 -55.39 23.83 1.36
CA LEU A 56 -55.35 22.48 1.90
C LEU A 56 -54.06 21.76 1.49
N ASN A 57 -53.51 22.09 0.32
CA ASN A 57 -52.24 21.56 -0.16
C ASN A 57 -51.05 22.02 0.67
N ARG A 58 -51.11 23.26 1.19
CA ARG A 58 -50.09 23.77 2.11
C ARG A 58 -50.15 23.04 3.45
N LEU A 59 -51.35 22.83 3.98
CA LEU A 59 -51.54 22.10 5.25
C LEU A 59 -51.13 20.63 5.15
N VAL A 60 -51.38 19.97 4.03
CA VAL A 60 -50.91 18.60 3.78
C VAL A 60 -49.38 18.54 3.74
N LYS A 61 -48.72 19.48 3.06
CA LYS A 61 -47.25 19.57 3.06
C LYS A 61 -46.67 19.81 4.44
N GLU A 62 -47.27 20.72 5.22
CA GLU A 62 -46.84 20.99 6.60
C GLU A 62 -47.05 19.76 7.51
N ALA A 63 -48.14 19.01 7.33
CA ALA A 63 -48.39 17.75 8.05
C ALA A 63 -47.40 16.64 7.67
N ASP A 64 -47.06 16.50 6.39
CA ASP A 64 -46.08 15.52 5.91
C ASP A 64 -44.67 15.82 6.46
N LEU A 65 -44.29 17.10 6.54
CA LEU A 65 -43.04 17.55 7.15
C LEU A 65 -43.00 17.26 8.66
N LEU A 66 -44.10 17.47 9.38
CA LEU A 66 -44.20 17.15 10.80
C LEU A 66 -44.14 15.64 11.06
N LYS A 67 -44.74 14.83 10.19
CA LYS A 67 -44.66 13.37 10.23
C LYS A 67 -43.22 12.88 10.02
N GLN A 68 -42.54 13.41 9.01
CA GLN A 68 -41.13 13.10 8.75
C GLN A 68 -40.24 13.52 9.92
N ALA A 69 -40.46 14.71 10.49
CA ALA A 69 -39.71 15.17 11.68
C ALA A 69 -39.95 14.26 12.90
N ALA A 70 -41.19 13.79 13.12
CA ALA A 70 -41.51 12.84 14.18
C ALA A 70 -40.85 11.47 13.97
N GLU A 71 -40.84 10.96 12.74
CA GLU A 71 -40.19 9.69 12.38
C GLU A 71 -38.66 9.73 12.58
N ILE A 72 -38.04 10.88 12.30
CA ILE A 72 -36.63 11.15 12.58
C ILE A 72 -36.38 11.19 14.10
N LEU A 73 -37.25 11.83 14.88
CA LEU A 73 -37.12 11.95 16.35
C LEU A 73 -37.37 10.61 17.07
N GLU A 74 -38.25 9.76 16.54
CA GLU A 74 -38.51 8.41 17.07
C GLU A 74 -37.48 7.35 16.61
N GLY A 75 -36.52 7.73 15.75
CA GLY A 75 -35.50 6.81 15.22
C GLY A 75 -36.06 5.70 14.33
N SER A 76 -37.28 5.87 13.81
CA SER A 76 -38.02 4.86 13.03
C SER A 76 -37.81 4.99 11.52
N ASP A 77 -37.17 6.07 11.05
CA ASP A 77 -36.77 6.17 9.65
C ASP A 77 -35.65 5.18 9.34
N SER A 78 -36.06 4.06 8.71
CA SER A 78 -35.20 2.94 8.31
C SER A 78 -33.98 3.41 7.50
N ASN A 79 -34.14 4.43 6.65
CA ASN A 79 -33.07 4.92 5.79
C ASN A 79 -32.03 5.72 6.59
N VAL A 80 -32.48 6.62 7.46
CA VAL A 80 -31.58 7.44 8.29
C VAL A 80 -30.84 6.57 9.31
N SER A 81 -31.52 5.59 9.92
CA SER A 81 -30.92 4.65 10.85
C SER A 81 -29.85 3.77 10.19
N ALA A 82 -30.09 3.31 8.95
CA ALA A 82 -29.11 2.54 8.18
C ALA A 82 -27.84 3.36 7.86
N VAL A 83 -28.01 4.61 7.41
CA VAL A 83 -26.88 5.51 7.13
C VAL A 83 -26.09 5.83 8.41
N LEU A 84 -26.77 6.06 9.53
CA LEU A 84 -26.12 6.28 10.82
C LEU A 84 -25.32 5.06 11.27
N TYR A 85 -25.86 3.85 11.09
CA TYR A 85 -25.14 2.62 11.39
C TYR A 85 -23.89 2.46 10.52
N GLU A 86 -23.98 2.75 9.22
CA GLU A 86 -22.84 2.72 8.30
C GLU A 86 -21.75 3.72 8.73
N ILE A 87 -22.13 4.95 9.05
CA ILE A 87 -21.19 5.97 9.57
C ILE A 87 -20.55 5.49 10.88
N MET A 88 -21.33 4.89 11.79
CA MET A 88 -20.79 4.34 13.04
C MET A 88 -19.74 3.25 12.81
N VAL A 89 -19.99 2.35 11.84
CA VAL A 89 -19.02 1.30 11.45
C VAL A 89 -17.75 1.94 10.88
N GLN A 90 -17.87 2.88 9.95
CA GLN A 90 -16.71 3.57 9.36
C GLN A 90 -15.90 4.33 10.42
N VAL A 91 -16.56 5.03 11.34
CA VAL A 91 -15.89 5.74 12.44
C VAL A 91 -15.16 4.76 13.36
N LYS A 92 -15.74 3.59 13.62
CA LYS A 92 -15.09 2.53 14.41
C LYS A 92 -13.82 2.01 13.71
N GLU A 93 -13.90 1.75 12.41
CA GLU A 93 -12.74 1.30 11.60
C GLU A 93 -11.63 2.35 11.59
N VAL A 94 -11.98 3.64 11.40
CA VAL A 94 -11.01 4.74 11.46
C VAL A 94 -10.33 4.81 12.84
N LYS A 95 -11.09 4.62 13.92
CA LYS A 95 -10.55 4.61 15.29
C LYS A 95 -9.55 3.45 15.49
N GLU A 96 -9.89 2.25 15.04
CA GLU A 96 -9.02 1.07 15.13
C GLU A 96 -7.75 1.28 14.27
N GLY A 97 -7.89 1.84 13.08
CA GLY A 97 -6.77 2.21 12.21
C GLY A 97 -5.82 3.23 12.86
N LEU A 98 -6.35 4.26 13.51
CA LEU A 98 -5.56 5.24 14.25
C LEU A 98 -4.81 4.62 15.43
N GLN A 99 -5.41 3.66 16.13
CA GLN A 99 -4.73 2.94 17.21
C GLN A 99 -3.57 2.08 16.68
N ALA A 100 -3.79 1.37 15.57
CA ALA A 100 -2.73 0.61 14.92
C ALA A 100 -1.57 1.51 14.46
N LEU A 101 -1.89 2.68 13.89
CA LEU A 101 -0.89 3.66 13.47
C LEU A 101 -0.08 4.20 14.66
N LYS A 102 -0.74 4.51 15.79
CA LYS A 102 -0.07 4.96 17.01
C LYS A 102 0.94 3.93 17.53
N ILE A 103 0.59 2.64 17.50
CA ILE A 103 1.50 1.56 17.87
C ILE A 103 2.69 1.51 16.91
N LEU A 104 2.46 1.68 15.61
CA LEU A 104 3.52 1.65 14.60
C LEU A 104 4.52 2.80 14.78
N VAL A 105 4.02 4.02 15.03
CA VAL A 105 4.87 5.19 15.30
C VAL A 105 5.75 4.94 16.52
N GLY A 106 5.20 4.41 17.61
CA GLY A 106 6.00 4.06 18.79
C GLY A 106 7.09 3.01 18.52
N LYS A 107 6.82 2.03 17.65
CA LYS A 107 7.85 1.07 17.21
C LYS A 107 8.95 1.75 16.39
N GLN A 108 8.59 2.67 15.50
CA GLN A 108 9.55 3.42 14.69
C GLN A 108 10.44 4.32 15.55
N GLU A 109 9.89 4.97 16.56
CA GLU A 109 10.65 5.76 17.53
C GLU A 109 11.67 4.91 18.29
N ALA A 110 11.26 3.73 18.77
CA ALA A 110 12.18 2.80 19.42
C ALA A 110 13.30 2.31 18.48
N GLN A 111 12.98 2.02 17.22
CA GLN A 111 13.98 1.65 16.21
C GLN A 111 14.97 2.79 15.94
N LEU A 112 14.48 4.03 15.84
CA LEU A 112 15.35 5.19 15.67
C LEU A 112 16.34 5.34 16.82
N GLU A 113 15.90 5.08 18.06
CA GLU A 113 16.80 5.15 19.22
C GLU A 113 17.89 4.08 19.14
N THR A 114 17.53 2.83 18.81
CA THR A 114 18.54 1.77 18.61
C THR A 114 19.52 2.09 17.47
N CYS A 115 19.06 2.73 16.41
CA CYS A 115 19.94 3.16 15.32
C CYS A 115 20.93 4.24 15.76
N LYS A 116 20.53 5.17 16.64
CA LYS A 116 21.44 6.19 17.19
C LYS A 116 22.51 5.57 18.07
N GLU A 117 22.14 4.61 18.93
CA GLU A 117 23.11 3.88 19.76
C GLU A 117 24.13 3.13 18.89
N LEU A 118 23.66 2.45 17.84
CA LEU A 118 24.54 1.77 16.90
C LEU A 118 25.50 2.75 16.21
N LEU A 119 25.00 3.90 15.77
CA LEU A 119 25.84 4.93 15.16
C LEU A 119 26.92 5.44 16.12
N ALA A 120 26.58 5.65 17.40
CA ALA A 120 27.55 6.04 18.42
C ALA A 120 28.64 4.98 18.62
N THR A 121 28.27 3.69 18.65
CA THR A 121 29.27 2.61 18.76
C THR A 121 30.20 2.52 17.54
N ILE A 122 29.66 2.70 16.33
CA ILE A 122 30.48 2.75 15.10
C ILE A 122 31.45 3.93 15.14
N HIS A 123 30.98 5.11 15.56
CA HIS A 123 31.84 6.29 15.68
C HIS A 123 33.01 6.03 16.64
N HIS A 124 32.72 5.43 17.80
CA HIS A 124 33.74 5.06 18.78
C HIS A 124 34.77 4.06 18.23
N ILE A 125 34.31 3.01 17.52
CA ILE A 125 35.22 2.04 16.88
C ILE A 125 36.11 2.71 15.84
N ASN A 126 35.55 3.64 15.07
CA ASN A 126 36.31 4.38 14.07
C ASN A 126 37.38 5.28 14.72
N GLU A 127 37.04 5.98 15.80
CA GLU A 127 38.01 6.77 16.59
C GLU A 127 39.15 5.89 17.12
N VAL A 128 38.81 4.73 17.70
CA VAL A 128 39.82 3.77 18.21
C VAL A 128 40.70 3.26 17.07
N THR A 129 40.10 2.95 15.92
CA THR A 129 40.83 2.46 14.73
C THR A 129 41.81 3.51 14.22
N GLN A 130 41.37 4.77 14.08
CA GLN A 130 42.22 5.88 13.68
C GLN A 130 43.33 6.15 14.69
N HIS A 131 43.04 6.05 15.98
CA HIS A 131 44.06 6.16 17.02
C HIS A 131 45.11 5.06 16.89
N ILE A 132 44.68 3.80 16.66
CA ILE A 132 45.60 2.67 16.45
C ILE A 132 46.45 2.90 15.20
N GLU A 133 45.85 3.30 14.08
CA GLU A 133 46.56 3.60 12.83
C GLU A 133 47.64 4.66 13.01
N ASN A 134 47.33 5.75 13.72
CA ASN A 134 48.27 6.84 13.98
C ASN A 134 49.36 6.51 15.01
N ASN A 135 49.17 5.49 15.85
CA ASN A 135 50.11 5.11 16.92
C ASN A 135 50.79 3.76 16.68
N LEU A 136 50.61 3.14 15.51
CA LEU A 136 51.23 1.87 15.17
C LEU A 136 52.73 2.05 14.95
N PRO A 137 53.60 1.40 15.74
CA PRO A 137 55.04 1.46 15.53
C PRO A 137 55.41 0.91 14.15
N ALA A 138 56.37 1.56 13.47
CA ALA A 138 56.81 1.20 12.12
C ALA A 138 57.19 -0.28 11.93
N ARG A 139 57.56 -1.00 13.01
CA ARG A 139 57.85 -2.45 12.98
C ARG A 139 56.65 -3.33 12.62
N TYR A 140 55.42 -2.82 12.77
CA TYR A 140 54.18 -3.56 12.45
C TYR A 140 53.60 -3.17 11.08
N LEU A 141 54.12 -2.13 10.45
CA LEU A 141 53.80 -1.80 9.07
C LEU A 141 54.62 -2.75 8.19
N TYR A 142 54.02 -3.87 7.77
CA TYR A 142 54.63 -4.72 6.75
C TYR A 142 54.77 -3.92 5.46
N SER A 143 55.99 -3.45 5.18
CA SER A 143 56.34 -2.77 3.94
C SER A 143 56.31 -3.77 2.79
N THR A 144 55.19 -3.85 2.07
CA THR A 144 55.19 -4.36 0.69
C THR A 144 55.65 -3.24 -0.25
N ALA A 145 56.87 -2.75 -0.04
CA ALA A 145 57.54 -1.85 -0.96
C ALA A 145 59.03 -1.93 -0.59
N ASN A 146 59.75 -2.79 -1.30
CA ASN A 146 61.17 -2.65 -1.66
C ASN A 146 61.60 -3.91 -2.43
N GLU A 147 61.23 -3.99 -3.71
CA GLU A 147 62.24 -4.34 -4.72
C GLU A 147 62.57 -3.07 -5.48
N ALA A 148 63.87 -2.77 -5.54
CA ALA A 148 64.44 -1.50 -5.96
C ALA A 148 64.80 -1.50 -7.45
N GLY A 149 64.62 -0.34 -8.10
CA GLY A 149 65.26 0.01 -9.37
C GLY A 149 64.98 1.47 -9.76
N PRO A 150 65.94 2.25 -10.30
CA PRO A 150 66.09 3.67 -9.93
C PRO A 150 65.63 4.72 -10.97
N THR A 151 65.28 5.90 -10.43
CA THR A 151 65.37 7.27 -10.99
C THR A 151 64.79 7.56 -12.38
N ASN A 152 63.64 8.25 -12.44
CA ASN A 152 63.58 9.70 -12.67
C ASN A 152 62.14 10.24 -12.66
N SER A 153 62.02 11.44 -12.11
CA SER A 153 60.87 12.35 -12.02
C SER A 153 60.09 12.55 -13.32
N LEU A 154 58.75 12.56 -13.26
CA LEU A 154 57.90 13.75 -13.44
C LEU A 154 56.39 13.38 -13.35
N GLU A 155 55.74 13.99 -12.36
CA GLU A 155 54.36 14.52 -12.27
C GLU A 155 53.18 13.83 -13.00
N GLU A 156 52.15 13.45 -12.24
CA GLU A 156 50.76 13.76 -12.63
C GLU A 156 49.88 14.00 -11.39
N LYS A 157 49.27 15.20 -11.34
CA LYS A 157 48.40 15.71 -10.28
C LYS A 157 47.03 15.03 -10.32
N THR A 158 46.56 14.49 -9.20
CA THR A 158 45.12 14.37 -8.91
C THR A 158 44.81 14.96 -7.55
N GLU A 159 44.12 16.10 -7.60
CA GLU A 159 43.64 16.93 -6.52
C GLU A 159 42.40 16.27 -5.89
N TYR A 160 42.57 15.72 -4.67
CA TYR A 160 41.47 15.22 -3.85
C TYR A 160 40.98 16.36 -2.94
N HIS A 161 39.80 16.90 -3.24
CA HIS A 161 39.05 17.73 -2.28
C HIS A 161 38.17 16.83 -1.40
N SER A 162 38.53 16.78 -0.11
CA SER A 162 37.66 16.32 0.99
C SER A 162 36.42 17.22 1.13
N PRO A 163 35.22 16.67 1.38
CA PRO A 163 34.11 17.45 1.91
C PRO A 163 34.09 17.41 3.45
N SER A 164 34.20 18.60 4.03
CA SER A 164 34.04 18.90 5.46
C SER A 164 32.56 18.79 5.90
N PRO A 165 32.24 18.53 7.19
CA PRO A 165 30.88 18.33 7.68
C PRO A 165 30.21 19.65 8.05
N GLY A 166 28.96 19.85 7.60
CA GLY A 166 28.19 21.05 7.92
C GLY A 166 26.67 20.86 7.84
N SER A 167 26.05 20.88 9.03
CA SER A 167 24.72 21.40 9.39
C SER A 167 23.45 20.93 8.65
N TRP A 168 22.63 20.15 9.37
CA TRP A 168 21.23 19.85 9.07
C TRP A 168 20.32 20.88 9.73
N ILE A 169 19.53 21.62 8.95
CA ILE A 169 18.32 22.30 9.45
C ILE A 169 17.22 22.26 8.37
N GLY A 170 16.04 21.75 8.75
CA GLY A 170 14.76 22.36 8.36
C GLY A 170 13.92 21.72 7.26
N VAL A 171 12.98 20.87 7.68
CA VAL A 171 11.64 20.54 7.12
C VAL A 171 11.00 21.72 6.32
N SER A 172 10.25 21.59 5.22
CA SER A 172 8.93 20.94 5.03
C SER A 172 8.39 21.23 3.58
N PRO A 173 7.13 20.96 3.16
CA PRO A 173 6.82 20.20 1.93
C PRO A 173 6.13 21.02 0.81
N CYS A 174 5.96 20.38 -0.36
CA CYS A 174 4.86 20.49 -1.35
C CYS A 174 5.24 20.77 -2.82
N TYR A 175 4.66 19.90 -3.68
CA TYR A 175 4.22 20.01 -5.08
C TYR A 175 4.84 20.98 -6.10
N SER A 176 5.05 20.38 -7.29
CA SER A 176 4.87 20.91 -8.66
C SER A 176 6.11 21.18 -9.54
N ALA A 177 6.38 20.17 -10.39
CA ALA A 177 6.72 20.23 -11.82
C ALA A 177 8.05 20.94 -12.24
N PRO A 178 8.43 20.87 -13.53
CA PRO A 178 9.25 19.79 -14.06
C PRO A 178 10.57 20.31 -14.66
N PHE A 179 11.69 19.66 -14.34
CA PHE A 179 12.93 19.90 -15.07
C PHE A 179 13.52 18.60 -15.62
N SER A 180 13.67 18.62 -16.95
CA SER A 180 14.28 17.63 -17.81
C SER A 180 15.74 17.36 -17.47
N ASN A 181 16.17 16.16 -17.86
CA ASN A 181 17.54 15.66 -17.91
C ASN A 181 18.19 15.43 -16.54
N LYS A 182 18.08 14.19 -16.04
CA LYS A 182 19.15 13.57 -15.26
C LYS A 182 19.03 12.04 -15.34
N ARG A 183 20.12 11.46 -15.84
CA ARG A 183 20.61 10.07 -15.76
C ARG A 183 19.68 9.14 -14.99
N VAL A 184 19.19 8.11 -15.69
CA VAL A 184 18.59 6.92 -15.07
C VAL A 184 19.56 6.41 -14.00
N ALA A 185 19.29 6.77 -12.74
CA ALA A 185 19.86 6.08 -11.61
C ALA A 185 19.41 4.63 -11.78
N GLN A 186 20.34 3.76 -12.19
CA GLN A 186 20.03 2.35 -12.30
C GLN A 186 19.58 1.90 -10.92
N SER A 187 18.32 1.51 -10.79
CA SER A 187 17.79 0.87 -9.60
C SER A 187 18.75 -0.25 -9.18
N PRO A 188 18.98 -0.49 -7.87
CA PRO A 188 19.81 -1.59 -7.41
C PRO A 188 19.34 -2.87 -8.09
N ARG A 189 20.22 -3.46 -8.92
CA ARG A 189 19.89 -4.64 -9.69
C ARG A 189 19.91 -5.83 -8.72
N PRO A 190 18.85 -6.62 -8.62
CA PRO A 190 18.92 -7.86 -7.85
C PRO A 190 19.82 -8.85 -8.56
N TYR A 191 20.92 -9.22 -7.91
CA TYR A 191 21.78 -10.29 -8.37
C TYR A 191 22.14 -11.21 -7.21
N ILE A 192 22.20 -12.51 -7.51
CA ILE A 192 22.83 -13.52 -6.68
C ILE A 192 24.33 -13.48 -6.98
N THR A 193 25.15 -13.29 -5.95
CA THR A 193 26.61 -13.36 -6.07
C THR A 193 27.05 -14.75 -6.57
N TYR A 194 28.22 -14.87 -7.20
CA TYR A 194 28.80 -16.17 -7.55
C TYR A 194 29.30 -16.94 -6.34
N LEU A 195 29.15 -18.26 -6.39
CA LEU A 195 29.70 -19.14 -5.37
C LEU A 195 31.22 -19.16 -5.51
N LYS A 196 31.97 -19.09 -4.40
CA LYS A 196 33.42 -19.29 -4.39
C LYS A 196 33.76 -20.77 -4.33
N ILE A 197 34.97 -21.14 -4.77
CA ILE A 197 35.43 -22.54 -4.77
C ILE A 197 35.43 -23.12 -3.34
N GLU A 198 35.92 -22.35 -2.37
CA GLU A 198 35.94 -22.75 -0.95
C GLU A 198 34.53 -23.03 -0.39
N GLU A 199 33.57 -22.17 -0.72
CA GLU A 199 32.17 -22.36 -0.32
C GLU A 199 31.57 -23.60 -0.98
N PHE A 200 31.92 -23.86 -2.25
CA PHE A 200 31.45 -25.04 -2.98
C PHE A 200 32.00 -26.34 -2.40
N ASP A 201 33.28 -26.35 -2.01
CA ASP A 201 33.92 -27.51 -1.40
C ASP A 201 33.41 -27.79 0.01
N GLY A 202 32.97 -26.75 0.74
CA GLY A 202 32.27 -26.87 2.01
C GLY A 202 30.88 -27.50 1.91
N ILE A 203 30.26 -27.58 0.72
CA ILE A 203 28.93 -28.17 0.57
C ILE A 203 29.00 -29.70 0.75
N PRO A 204 28.15 -30.29 1.62
CA PRO A 204 28.07 -31.73 1.79
C PRO A 204 27.91 -32.51 0.48
N LYS A 205 28.63 -33.63 0.33
CA LYS A 205 28.63 -34.47 -0.89
C LYS A 205 27.23 -34.88 -1.34
N TYR A 206 26.31 -35.14 -0.40
CA TYR A 206 24.93 -35.54 -0.71
C TYR A 206 24.11 -34.41 -1.36
N LEU A 207 24.42 -33.13 -1.09
CA LEU A 207 23.79 -31.97 -1.74
C LEU A 207 24.42 -31.70 -3.11
N ARG A 208 25.74 -31.81 -3.19
CA ARG A 208 26.51 -31.60 -4.42
C ARG A 208 26.16 -32.62 -5.50
N GLY A 209 26.01 -33.89 -5.11
CA GLY A 209 25.74 -34.98 -6.04
C GLY A 209 26.82 -35.06 -7.13
N ARG A 210 26.41 -34.95 -8.40
CA ARG A 210 27.30 -34.92 -9.58
C ARG A 210 27.47 -33.51 -10.17
N LEU A 211 27.01 -32.47 -9.47
CA LEU A 211 27.09 -31.10 -9.94
C LEU A 211 28.51 -30.59 -9.80
N THR A 212 29.00 -29.89 -10.83
CA THR A 212 30.29 -29.20 -10.79
C THR A 212 30.10 -27.74 -10.40
N TYR A 213 31.16 -27.11 -9.90
CA TYR A 213 31.20 -25.69 -9.57
C TYR A 213 30.72 -24.81 -10.74
N GLU A 214 31.20 -25.11 -11.95
CA GLU A 214 30.82 -24.39 -13.16
C GLU A 214 29.32 -24.50 -13.46
N MET A 215 28.71 -25.68 -13.26
CA MET A 215 27.28 -25.86 -13.50
C MET A 215 26.44 -25.00 -12.54
N VAL A 216 26.85 -24.89 -11.27
CA VAL A 216 26.15 -24.06 -10.28
C VAL A 216 26.29 -22.58 -10.63
N ASN A 217 27.47 -22.11 -11.01
CA ASN A 217 27.65 -20.70 -11.38
C ASN A 217 26.95 -20.35 -12.71
N ARG A 218 26.94 -21.24 -13.71
CA ARG A 218 26.13 -21.05 -14.92
C ARG A 218 24.63 -20.99 -14.62
N PHE A 219 24.17 -21.74 -13.63
CA PHE A 219 22.79 -21.65 -13.15
C PHE A 219 22.52 -20.29 -12.48
N ILE A 220 23.45 -19.79 -11.66
CA ILE A 220 23.38 -18.44 -11.08
C ILE A 220 23.28 -17.37 -12.18
N ASP A 221 24.05 -17.49 -13.26
CA ASP A 221 23.96 -16.57 -14.42
C ASP A 221 22.56 -16.55 -15.03
N ALA A 222 22.02 -17.74 -15.30
CA ALA A 222 20.69 -17.87 -15.89
C ALA A 222 19.60 -17.34 -14.95
N PHE A 223 19.76 -17.55 -13.64
CA PHE A 223 18.85 -17.02 -12.61
C PHE A 223 18.90 -15.49 -12.55
N ASN A 224 20.11 -14.91 -12.52
CA ASN A 224 20.34 -13.47 -12.52
C ASN A 224 19.76 -12.82 -13.78
N LYS A 225 19.92 -13.46 -14.94
CA LYS A 225 19.32 -13.01 -16.20
C LYS A 225 17.79 -13.03 -16.16
N ALA A 226 17.19 -14.03 -15.51
CA ALA A 226 15.74 -14.07 -15.32
C ALA A 226 15.25 -12.94 -14.41
N LEU A 227 15.94 -12.69 -13.29
CA LEU A 227 15.66 -11.58 -12.39
C LEU A 227 15.78 -10.23 -13.11
N GLU A 228 16.88 -10.03 -13.83
CA GLU A 228 17.14 -8.79 -14.57
C GLU A 228 16.00 -8.51 -15.55
N LYS A 229 15.62 -9.48 -16.38
CA LYS A 229 14.51 -9.32 -17.33
C LYS A 229 13.18 -9.00 -16.65
N LYS A 230 12.86 -9.72 -15.56
CA LYS A 230 11.62 -9.52 -14.81
C LYS A 230 11.54 -8.12 -14.21
N TYR A 231 12.60 -7.69 -13.53
CA TYR A 231 12.62 -6.39 -12.84
C TYR A 231 12.93 -5.21 -13.77
N GLN A 232 13.58 -5.46 -14.91
CA GLN A 232 13.66 -4.50 -16.00
C GLN A 232 12.27 -4.21 -16.59
N LEU A 233 11.36 -5.18 -16.62
CA LEU A 233 9.98 -4.91 -17.03
C LEU A 233 9.24 -4.03 -16.00
N PHE A 234 9.50 -4.24 -14.70
CA PHE A 234 8.93 -3.43 -13.63
C PHE A 234 9.47 -2.00 -13.55
N SER A 235 10.68 -1.74 -14.08
CA SER A 235 11.24 -0.38 -14.11
C SER A 235 10.58 0.52 -15.15
N HIS A 236 9.90 -0.06 -16.15
CA HIS A 236 9.18 0.70 -17.16
C HIS A 236 7.76 1.05 -16.65
N PRO A 237 7.27 2.27 -16.90
CA PRO A 237 5.90 2.61 -16.53
C PRO A 237 4.92 1.75 -17.32
N ARG A 238 3.86 1.27 -16.64
CA ARG A 238 2.82 0.41 -17.25
C ARG A 238 2.26 0.98 -18.56
N SER A 239 2.11 2.31 -18.63
CA SER A 239 1.61 3.03 -19.81
C SER A 239 2.52 2.92 -21.04
N ALA A 240 3.81 2.64 -20.86
CA ALA A 240 4.76 2.44 -21.95
C ALA A 240 4.80 1.00 -22.47
N LEU A 241 4.21 0.04 -21.74
CA LEU A 241 4.19 -1.37 -22.10
C LEU A 241 2.99 -1.67 -23.01
N LYS A 242 3.22 -2.38 -24.13
CA LYS A 242 2.19 -2.77 -25.10
C LYS A 242 2.27 -4.26 -25.44
N GLY A 243 1.12 -4.86 -25.76
CA GLY A 243 1.02 -6.25 -26.25
C GLY A 243 1.54 -7.28 -25.24
N LYS A 244 2.45 -8.15 -25.69
CA LYS A 244 2.99 -9.29 -24.90
C LYS A 244 3.65 -8.84 -23.59
N LYS A 245 4.40 -7.74 -23.60
CA LYS A 245 5.07 -7.20 -22.41
C LYS A 245 4.08 -6.72 -21.34
N LEU A 246 2.91 -6.22 -21.75
CA LEU A 246 1.87 -5.81 -20.81
C LEU A 246 1.21 -7.03 -20.15
N ALA A 247 0.97 -8.09 -20.93
CA ALA A 247 0.45 -9.35 -20.40
C ALA A 247 1.43 -10.02 -19.41
N GLU A 248 2.74 -9.98 -19.71
CA GLU A 248 3.79 -10.45 -18.80
C GLU A 248 3.85 -9.61 -17.51
N TYR A 249 3.76 -8.28 -17.62
CA TYR A 249 3.69 -7.39 -16.46
C TYR A 249 2.49 -7.70 -15.57
N ASP A 250 1.32 -7.90 -16.17
CA ASP A 250 0.10 -8.28 -15.45
C ASP A 250 0.21 -9.65 -14.78
N ALA A 251 0.83 -10.62 -15.44
CA ALA A 251 1.09 -11.93 -14.87
C ALA A 251 2.05 -11.83 -13.66
N PHE A 252 3.15 -11.08 -13.78
CA PHE A 252 4.08 -10.88 -12.67
C PHE A 252 3.43 -10.13 -11.50
N LYS A 253 2.56 -9.16 -11.78
CA LYS A 253 1.84 -8.44 -10.72
C LYS A 253 0.87 -9.35 -9.96
N LYS A 254 0.19 -10.27 -10.66
CA LYS A 254 -0.67 -11.30 -10.03
C LYS A 254 0.12 -12.28 -9.15
N GLN A 255 1.41 -12.48 -9.44
CA GLN A 255 2.29 -13.32 -8.61
C GLN A 255 2.69 -12.63 -7.30
N GLU A 256 2.48 -11.32 -7.11
CA GLU A 256 2.78 -10.65 -5.84
C GLU A 256 1.67 -10.94 -4.80
N THR A 257 2.01 -11.53 -3.65
CA THR A 257 1.06 -11.74 -2.55
C THR A 257 1.28 -10.72 -1.44
N LYS A 258 0.27 -10.52 -0.57
CA LYS A 258 0.37 -9.69 0.65
C LYS A 258 1.61 -10.05 1.48
N GLU A 259 1.94 -11.33 1.65
CA GLU A 259 3.16 -11.75 2.38
C GLU A 259 4.46 -11.29 1.71
N THR A 260 4.50 -11.24 0.38
CA THR A 260 5.68 -10.80 -0.38
C THR A 260 5.79 -9.28 -0.33
N ILE A 261 4.66 -8.58 -0.37
CA ILE A 261 4.55 -7.13 -0.24
C ILE A 261 4.90 -6.67 1.18
N GLU A 262 4.41 -7.36 2.20
CA GLU A 262 4.66 -7.08 3.63
C GLU A 262 6.12 -7.40 4.01
N LYS A 263 6.68 -8.52 3.53
CA LYS A 263 8.10 -8.82 3.72
C LYS A 263 9.02 -7.94 2.89
N ALA A 264 8.60 -7.50 1.69
CA ALA A 264 9.32 -6.49 0.89
C ALA A 264 9.20 -5.08 1.47
N CYS A 265 8.25 -4.84 2.38
CA CYS A 265 8.11 -3.59 3.13
C CYS A 265 9.04 -3.57 4.37
N LEU A 266 9.25 -4.72 5.02
CA LEU A 266 10.19 -4.89 6.13
C LEU A 266 11.66 -5.01 5.69
N ILE A 267 11.90 -5.44 4.45
CA ILE A 267 13.23 -5.60 3.85
C ILE A 267 13.16 -4.88 2.51
N THR A 268 13.85 -3.76 2.36
CA THR A 268 13.97 -2.99 1.12
C THR A 268 14.15 -3.91 -0.10
N GLY A 269 13.06 -4.15 -0.85
CA GLY A 269 13.07 -4.85 -2.14
C GLY A 269 13.34 -6.35 -2.07
N LEU A 270 12.35 -7.17 -1.71
CA LEU A 270 12.43 -8.61 -1.92
C LEU A 270 12.27 -8.96 -3.42
N TYR A 271 13.38 -9.28 -4.07
CA TYR A 271 13.38 -9.71 -5.47
C TYR A 271 13.22 -11.23 -5.59
N PHE A 272 12.28 -11.70 -6.42
CA PHE A 272 11.94 -13.11 -6.55
C PHE A 272 11.57 -13.52 -7.98
N CYS A 273 11.83 -14.79 -8.29
CA CYS A 273 11.37 -15.47 -9.50
C CYS A 273 10.51 -16.68 -9.14
N VAL A 274 9.54 -17.00 -9.98
CA VAL A 274 8.78 -18.25 -9.94
C VAL A 274 9.43 -19.26 -10.90
N GLY A 275 9.20 -20.57 -10.71
CA GLY A 275 9.74 -21.60 -11.60
C GLY A 275 9.41 -21.39 -13.08
N ASP A 276 8.25 -20.83 -13.41
CA ASP A 276 7.89 -20.51 -14.80
C ASP A 276 8.64 -19.29 -15.34
N ASP A 277 8.99 -18.32 -14.49
CA ASP A 277 9.83 -17.19 -14.86
C ASP A 277 11.25 -17.69 -15.20
N LEU A 278 11.78 -18.66 -14.44
CA LEU A 278 13.09 -19.26 -14.70
C LEU A 278 13.13 -20.01 -16.04
N LYS A 279 12.04 -20.69 -16.40
CA LYS A 279 11.90 -21.36 -17.71
C LYS A 279 11.83 -20.36 -18.86
N THR A 280 10.99 -19.34 -18.73
CA THR A 280 10.67 -18.40 -19.82
C THR A 280 11.73 -17.31 -19.99
N LEU A 281 12.26 -16.76 -18.90
CA LEU A 281 13.21 -15.65 -18.93
C LEU A 281 14.66 -16.12 -18.84
N GLY A 282 14.92 -17.16 -18.03
CA GLY A 282 16.25 -17.72 -17.79
C GLY A 282 16.66 -18.84 -18.73
N ASN A 283 15.74 -19.36 -19.56
CA ASN A 283 15.93 -20.58 -20.37
C ASN A 283 16.40 -21.78 -19.53
N ILE A 284 15.97 -21.86 -18.26
CA ILE A 284 16.32 -22.93 -17.33
C ILE A 284 15.26 -24.03 -17.44
N THR A 285 15.68 -25.28 -17.66
CA THR A 285 14.80 -26.44 -17.55
C THR A 285 14.60 -26.78 -16.07
N MET A 286 13.36 -26.75 -15.55
CA MET A 286 13.09 -27.12 -14.14
C MET A 286 13.09 -28.64 -13.93
N ASP A 287 14.26 -29.24 -14.08
CA ASP A 287 14.54 -30.65 -13.89
C ASP A 287 15.08 -30.95 -12.48
N LYS A 288 15.34 -32.23 -12.18
CA LYS A 288 15.88 -32.64 -10.88
C LYS A 288 17.24 -31.99 -10.58
N ALA A 289 18.08 -31.76 -11.60
CA ALA A 289 19.37 -31.08 -11.41
C ALA A 289 19.18 -29.61 -10.99
N SER A 290 18.25 -28.90 -11.62
CA SER A 290 17.93 -27.51 -11.28
C SER A 290 17.35 -27.36 -9.87
N TYR A 291 16.49 -28.28 -9.43
CA TYR A 291 16.03 -28.29 -8.04
C TYR A 291 17.17 -28.55 -7.05
N ASN A 292 18.12 -29.43 -7.40
CA ASN A 292 19.31 -29.64 -6.58
C ASN A 292 20.19 -28.38 -6.52
N MET A 293 20.35 -27.65 -7.63
CA MET A 293 21.06 -26.36 -7.66
C MET A 293 20.37 -25.31 -6.78
N LEU A 294 19.03 -25.20 -6.83
CA LEU A 294 18.27 -24.33 -5.93
C LEU A 294 18.45 -24.72 -4.46
N HIS A 295 18.55 -26.02 -4.16
CA HIS A 295 18.82 -26.51 -2.82
C HIS A 295 20.23 -26.13 -2.34
N ILE A 296 21.23 -26.21 -3.21
CA ILE A 296 22.59 -25.71 -2.95
C ILE A 296 22.57 -24.21 -2.66
N LEU A 297 21.90 -23.40 -3.49
CA LEU A 297 21.82 -21.95 -3.29
C LEU A 297 21.12 -21.58 -1.98
N ARG A 298 20.14 -22.39 -1.55
CA ARG A 298 19.49 -22.27 -0.25
C ARG A 298 20.43 -22.62 0.89
N HIS A 299 21.24 -23.68 0.75
CA HIS A 299 22.22 -24.08 1.75
C HIS A 299 23.25 -22.97 2.02
N VAL A 300 23.73 -22.32 0.96
CA VAL A 300 24.66 -21.18 1.03
C VAL A 300 23.93 -19.85 1.33
N ARG A 301 22.63 -19.89 1.63
CA ARG A 301 21.78 -18.75 2.03
C ARG A 301 21.65 -17.62 1.00
N ARG A 302 21.88 -17.90 -0.29
CA ARG A 302 21.74 -16.91 -1.38
C ARG A 302 20.31 -16.81 -1.92
N VAL A 303 19.54 -17.89 -1.78
CA VAL A 303 18.15 -17.97 -2.21
C VAL A 303 17.27 -18.47 -1.06
N ARG A 304 16.10 -17.86 -0.91
CA ARG A 304 15.06 -18.26 0.01
C ARG A 304 13.85 -18.74 -0.77
N GLU A 305 13.29 -19.87 -0.35
CA GLU A 305 12.05 -20.40 -0.91
C GLU A 305 10.87 -19.94 -0.05
N ILE A 306 9.90 -19.29 -0.69
CA ILE A 306 8.65 -18.85 -0.08
C ILE A 306 7.52 -19.65 -0.72
N ARG A 307 6.87 -20.50 0.07
CA ARG A 307 5.76 -21.33 -0.37
C ARG A 307 4.44 -20.66 0.01
N THR A 308 3.61 -20.40 -1.00
CA THR A 308 2.22 -19.99 -0.85
C THR A 308 1.36 -21.05 -1.54
N PRO A 309 0.10 -21.29 -1.12
CA PRO A 309 -0.78 -22.21 -1.82
C PRO A 309 -0.76 -22.00 -3.34
N GLY A 310 -0.35 -23.03 -4.08
CA GLY A 310 -0.30 -23.05 -5.54
C GLY A 310 0.94 -22.41 -6.21
N ILE A 311 1.78 -21.65 -5.52
CA ILE A 311 2.94 -20.97 -6.13
C ILE A 311 4.17 -20.98 -5.19
N VAL A 312 5.32 -21.40 -5.73
CA VAL A 312 6.62 -21.34 -5.05
C VAL A 312 7.44 -20.17 -5.62
N ARG A 313 7.92 -19.29 -4.73
CA ARG A 313 8.74 -18.13 -5.08
C ARG A 313 10.16 -18.33 -4.56
N TYR A 314 11.15 -18.11 -5.42
CA TYR A 314 12.56 -18.11 -5.10
C TYR A 314 13.05 -16.68 -4.97
N ALA A 315 13.20 -16.20 -3.74
CA ALA A 315 13.63 -14.85 -3.42
C ALA A 315 15.15 -14.80 -3.23
N VAL A 316 15.78 -13.73 -3.69
CA VAL A 316 17.20 -13.45 -3.43
C VAL A 316 17.37 -13.01 -1.97
N SER A 317 18.35 -13.59 -1.30
CA SER A 317 18.77 -13.20 0.04
C SER A 317 20.26 -12.86 -0.08
N ASN A 318 20.57 -11.57 -0.11
CA ASN A 318 21.95 -11.09 0.03
C ASN A 318 22.30 -10.95 1.51
#